data_AF-A0A1H6W7S1-F1
#
_entry.id   AF-A0A1H6W7S1-F1
#
_cell.length_a   1.000
_cell.length_b   1.000
_cell.length_c   1.000
_cell.angle_alpha   90.00
_cell.angle_beta   90.00
_cell.angle_gamma   90.00
#
_symmetry.space_group_name_H-M   'P 1'
#
loop_
_entity.id
_entity.type
_entity.pdbx_description
1 polymer ?
#
loop_
_entity_poly.entity_id
_entity_poly.type
_entity_poly.pdbx_seq_one_letter_code
_entity_poly.pdbx_strand_id
1 'polypeptide(L)'
;MNTNLENNKIKSGFTAPTDYFDTLSDKIFEKINGEVNTSLLPETSGFIVPENYFAKNEAELLRKINHSETKVISLKAAFYKVSGIAAVLLLTIVSPMFYNTVETKKNELAEMNYLEIHSEELGIYEVGSMLDNDDIIELENELIYNDLNAIN
;
A
#
# COMPACT_ATOMS: atom_id res chain seq x y z
N MET A 1 -45.49 -17.96 -20.81
CA MET A 1 -44.90 -16.60 -20.94
C MET A 1 -44.05 -16.63 -22.20
N ASN A 2 -44.54 -16.07 -23.30
CA ASN A 2 -43.86 -16.11 -24.60
C ASN A 2 -42.91 -14.90 -24.68
N THR A 3 -41.60 -15.12 -24.72
CA THR A 3 -40.60 -14.06 -24.86
C THR A 3 -40.26 -13.87 -26.34
N ASN A 4 -41.08 -13.08 -27.05
CA ASN A 4 -40.68 -12.54 -28.35
C ASN A 4 -39.80 -11.31 -28.08
N LEU A 5 -38.48 -11.42 -28.31
CA LEU A 5 -37.57 -10.28 -28.32
C LEU A 5 -37.47 -9.75 -29.76
N GLU A 6 -38.07 -8.60 -30.04
CA GLU A 6 -37.84 -7.88 -31.29
C GLU A 6 -36.47 -7.20 -31.25
N ASN A 7 -35.49 -7.78 -31.97
CA ASN A 7 -34.15 -7.24 -32.09
C ASN A 7 -34.10 -6.13 -33.18
N ASN A 8 -34.54 -4.92 -32.84
CA ASN A 8 -34.57 -3.78 -33.78
C ASN A 8 -33.32 -2.87 -33.71
N LYS A 9 -32.36 -3.09 -32.79
CA LYS A 9 -31.39 -2.03 -32.42
C LYS A 9 -30.00 -2.06 -33.08
N ILE A 10 -29.72 -2.89 -34.10
CA ILE A 10 -28.42 -2.85 -34.81
C ILE A 10 -28.66 -2.66 -36.31
N LYS A 11 -28.51 -1.41 -36.80
CA LYS A 11 -28.67 -1.02 -38.21
C LYS A 11 -27.35 -0.91 -39.00
N SER A 12 -26.22 -1.27 -38.40
CA SER A 12 -24.90 -1.19 -39.03
C SER A 12 -23.97 -2.25 -38.45
N GLY A 13 -23.33 -3.02 -39.34
CA GLY A 13 -22.46 -4.15 -39.01
C GLY A 13 -22.64 -5.31 -40.00
N PHE A 14 -21.80 -6.33 -39.89
CA PHE A 14 -21.97 -7.57 -40.63
C PHE A 14 -23.12 -8.37 -40.00
N THR A 15 -24.23 -8.52 -40.73
CA THR A 15 -25.30 -9.44 -40.35
C THR A 15 -24.97 -10.83 -40.86
N ALA A 16 -25.11 -11.84 -40.00
CA ALA A 16 -25.02 -13.22 -40.46
C ALA A 16 -26.13 -13.51 -41.49
N PRO A 17 -25.87 -14.34 -42.51
CA PRO A 17 -26.91 -14.79 -43.42
C PRO A 17 -28.06 -15.47 -42.67
N THR A 18 -29.26 -15.37 -43.22
CA THR A 18 -30.45 -16.08 -42.73
C THR A 18 -30.15 -17.58 -42.57
N ASP A 19 -30.57 -18.16 -41.45
CA ASP A 19 -30.40 -19.59 -41.10
C ASP A 19 -28.93 -20.08 -41.01
N TYR A 20 -27.96 -19.16 -40.89
CA TYR A 20 -26.54 -19.54 -40.80
C TYR A 20 -26.28 -20.51 -39.65
N PHE A 21 -26.68 -20.14 -38.43
CA PHE A 21 -26.41 -20.96 -37.23
C PHE A 21 -27.27 -22.22 -37.18
N ASP A 22 -28.52 -22.15 -37.65
CA ASP A 22 -29.43 -23.29 -37.68
C ASP A 22 -28.92 -24.40 -38.62
N THR A 23 -28.34 -24.01 -39.76
CA THR A 23 -27.79 -24.97 -40.74
C THR A 23 -26.30 -25.28 -40.55
N LEU A 24 -25.61 -24.59 -39.63
CA LEU A 24 -24.16 -24.73 -39.45
C LEU A 24 -23.79 -26.14 -38.98
N SER A 25 -24.54 -26.67 -38.01
CA SER A 25 -24.30 -28.00 -37.46
C SER A 25 -24.42 -29.06 -38.55
N ASP A 26 -25.52 -29.03 -39.31
CA ASP A 26 -25.78 -29.99 -40.39
C ASP A 26 -24.71 -29.93 -41.48
N LYS A 27 -24.27 -28.72 -41.86
CA LYS A 27 -23.18 -28.51 -42.82
C LYS A 27 -21.84 -29.05 -42.33
N ILE A 28 -21.54 -28.91 -41.03
CA ILE A 28 -20.32 -29.47 -40.42
C ILE A 28 -20.41 -30.99 -40.41
N PHE A 29 -21.55 -31.56 -39.98
CA PHE A 29 -21.74 -33.00 -39.96
C PHE A 29 -21.76 -33.62 -41.35
N GLU A 30 -22.34 -32.95 -42.36
CA GLU A 30 -22.29 -33.38 -43.76
C GLU A 30 -20.85 -33.44 -44.28
N LYS A 31 -20.02 -32.45 -43.93
CA LYS A 31 -18.59 -32.42 -44.30
C LYS A 31 -17.74 -33.46 -43.56
N ILE A 32 -18.15 -33.87 -42.36
CA ILE A 32 -17.41 -34.86 -41.54
C ILE A 32 -17.88 -36.30 -41.83
N ASN A 33 -19.18 -36.50 -42.07
CA ASN A 33 -19.81 -37.82 -42.26
C ASN A 33 -19.98 -38.22 -43.74
N GLY A 34 -19.90 -37.29 -44.68
CA GLY A 34 -19.70 -37.62 -46.09
C GLY A 34 -18.34 -38.30 -46.28
N GLU A 35 -18.13 -38.99 -47.41
CA GLU A 35 -16.80 -39.47 -47.79
C GLU A 35 -15.79 -38.35 -47.52
N VAL A 36 -14.89 -38.58 -46.56
CA VAL A 36 -13.84 -37.63 -46.18
C VAL A 36 -13.03 -37.42 -47.46
N ASN A 37 -13.39 -36.39 -48.21
CA ASN A 37 -12.67 -35.95 -49.38
C ASN A 37 -11.39 -35.34 -48.84
N THR A 38 -10.40 -36.20 -48.60
CA THR A 38 -9.03 -35.82 -48.22
C THR A 38 -8.45 -34.80 -49.21
N SER A 39 -9.00 -34.73 -50.42
CA SER A 39 -8.79 -33.67 -51.42
C SER A 39 -9.03 -32.24 -50.91
N LEU A 40 -9.86 -32.04 -49.89
CA LEU A 40 -10.14 -30.73 -49.27
C LEU A 40 -9.21 -30.40 -48.10
N LEU A 41 -8.50 -31.39 -47.58
CA LEU A 41 -7.52 -31.20 -46.52
C LEU A 41 -6.14 -31.07 -47.17
N PRO A 42 -5.39 -29.99 -46.89
CA PRO A 42 -4.02 -29.91 -47.39
C PRO A 42 -3.21 -31.09 -46.84
N GLU A 43 -2.52 -31.81 -47.71
CA GLU A 43 -1.67 -32.97 -47.35
C GLU A 43 -0.50 -32.56 -46.43
N THR A 44 -0.19 -31.28 -46.39
CA THR A 44 0.85 -30.70 -45.55
C THR A 44 0.21 -29.83 -44.46
N SER A 45 0.75 -29.86 -43.25
CA SER A 45 0.27 -28.99 -42.19
C SER A 45 0.49 -27.53 -42.63
N GLY A 46 -0.54 -26.69 -42.52
CA GLY A 46 -0.45 -25.27 -42.94
C GLY A 46 0.50 -24.41 -42.10
N PHE A 47 1.15 -24.99 -41.08
CA PHE A 47 2.02 -24.32 -40.13
C PHE A 47 3.44 -24.87 -40.23
N ILE A 48 4.05 -24.75 -41.41
CA ILE A 48 5.48 -25.03 -41.60
C ILE A 48 6.24 -23.73 -41.37
N VAL A 49 7.12 -23.73 -40.37
CA VAL A 49 8.05 -22.61 -40.15
C VAL A 49 9.08 -22.54 -41.28
N PRO A 50 9.44 -21.35 -41.78
CA PRO A 50 10.48 -21.21 -42.79
C PRO A 50 11.81 -21.79 -42.33
N GLU A 51 12.62 -22.23 -43.30
CA GLU A 51 13.96 -22.72 -43.04
C GLU A 51 14.78 -21.65 -42.28
N ASN A 52 15.45 -22.07 -41.20
CA ASN A 52 16.29 -21.21 -40.37
C ASN A 52 15.58 -20.03 -39.66
N TYR A 53 14.24 -20.08 -39.50
CA TYR A 53 13.48 -19.04 -38.77
C TYR A 53 14.09 -18.72 -37.38
N PHE A 54 14.29 -19.75 -36.56
CA PHE A 54 14.78 -19.59 -35.19
C PHE A 54 16.24 -19.11 -35.15
N ALA A 55 17.12 -19.70 -35.96
CA ALA A 55 18.53 -19.33 -36.03
C ALA A 55 18.73 -17.86 -36.46
N LYS A 56 17.98 -17.41 -37.47
CA LYS A 56 18.03 -16.01 -37.93
C LYS A 56 17.47 -15.05 -36.88
N ASN A 57 16.34 -15.41 -36.26
CA ASN A 57 15.70 -14.57 -35.26
C ASN A 57 16.59 -14.38 -34.02
N GLU A 58 17.23 -15.45 -33.55
CA GLU A 58 18.16 -15.41 -32.42
C GLU A 58 19.36 -14.49 -32.71
N ALA A 59 19.98 -14.64 -33.88
CA ALA A 59 21.09 -13.78 -34.29
C ALA A 59 20.69 -12.30 -34.41
N GLU A 60 19.49 -12.01 -34.93
CA GLU A 60 18.96 -10.65 -35.02
C GLU A 60 18.64 -10.05 -33.64
N LEU A 61 18.10 -10.85 -32.73
CA LEU A 61 17.85 -10.47 -31.34
C LEU A 61 19.15 -10.11 -30.63
N LEU A 62 20.14 -11.01 -30.64
CA LEU A 62 21.43 -10.78 -29.99
C LEU A 62 22.16 -9.54 -30.53
N ARG A 63 22.03 -9.26 -31.83
CA ARG A 63 22.56 -8.03 -32.44
C ARG A 63 21.80 -6.77 -32.00
N LYS A 64 20.48 -6.85 -31.77
CA LYS A 64 19.66 -5.72 -31.31
C LYS A 64 19.80 -5.44 -29.82
N ILE A 65 20.13 -6.45 -29.01
CA ILE A 65 20.33 -6.27 -27.58
C ILE A 65 21.67 -5.55 -27.39
N ASN A 66 21.57 -4.24 -27.15
CA ASN A 66 22.74 -3.40 -26.87
C ASN A 66 23.37 -3.85 -25.56
N HIS A 67 24.56 -4.44 -25.62
CA HIS A 67 25.38 -4.75 -24.46
C HIS A 67 26.08 -3.47 -23.99
N SER A 68 25.33 -2.44 -23.59
CA SER A 68 25.95 -1.33 -22.88
C SER A 68 26.18 -1.78 -21.46
N GLU A 69 27.43 -1.79 -21.01
CA GLU A 69 27.74 -2.01 -19.59
C GLU A 69 27.04 -0.92 -18.77
N THR A 70 25.97 -1.30 -18.08
CA THR A 70 25.27 -0.39 -17.17
C THR A 70 26.27 0.03 -16.09
N LYS A 71 26.48 1.34 -15.95
CA LYS A 71 27.38 1.92 -14.95
C LYS A 71 26.95 1.50 -13.54
N VAL A 72 27.59 0.48 -12.99
CA VAL A 72 27.40 0.05 -11.61
C VAL A 72 28.20 0.95 -10.68
N ILE A 73 27.57 1.46 -9.63
CA ILE A 73 28.26 2.19 -8.55
C ILE A 73 28.15 1.40 -7.25
N SER A 74 29.25 1.31 -6.50
CA SER A 74 29.27 0.59 -5.22
C SER A 74 28.58 1.41 -4.13
N LEU A 75 27.54 0.84 -3.52
CA LEU A 75 26.74 1.51 -2.47
C LEU A 75 27.55 1.89 -1.21
N LYS A 76 28.66 1.18 -0.93
CA LYS A 76 29.51 1.37 0.26
C LYS A 76 30.09 2.79 0.37
N ALA A 77 30.42 3.44 -0.74
CA ALA A 77 31.01 4.78 -0.73
C ALA A 77 29.99 5.88 -0.36
N ALA A 78 28.70 5.63 -0.55
CA ALA A 78 27.64 6.59 -0.23
C ALA A 78 27.34 6.64 1.27
N PHE A 79 27.39 5.50 1.97
CA PHE A 79 27.07 5.42 3.40
C PHE A 79 27.97 6.29 4.28
N TYR A 80 29.28 6.34 4.01
CA TYR A 80 30.21 7.18 4.80
C TYR A 80 29.92 8.68 4.65
N LYS A 81 29.40 9.14 3.51
CA LYS A 81 29.05 10.55 3.29
C LYS A 81 27.76 10.96 3.99
N VAL A 82 26.79 10.05 4.05
CA VAL A 82 25.46 10.32 4.61
C VAL A 82 25.43 10.10 6.13
N SER A 83 26.37 9.33 6.69
CA SER A 83 26.43 9.02 8.13
C SER A 83 26.53 10.26 9.03
N GLY A 84 27.35 11.25 8.66
CA GLY A 84 27.49 12.49 9.44
C GLY A 84 26.21 13.33 9.47
N ILE A 85 25.52 13.43 8.33
CA ILE A 85 24.25 14.16 8.20
C ILE A 85 23.16 13.49 9.05
N ALA A 86 23.07 12.16 9.00
CA ALA A 86 22.12 11.40 9.79
C ALA A 86 22.34 11.58 11.30
N ALA A 87 23.59 11.59 11.76
CA ALA A 87 23.91 11.81 13.17
C ALA A 87 23.46 13.19 13.68
N VAL A 88 23.70 14.25 12.89
CA VAL A 88 23.27 15.63 13.25
C VAL A 88 21.74 15.75 13.30
N LEU A 89 21.04 15.10 12.37
CA LEU A 89 19.57 15.07 12.37
C LEU A 89 19.03 14.33 13.60
N LEU A 90 19.61 13.19 13.95
CA LEU A 90 19.22 12.44 15.15
C LEU A 90 19.45 13.25 16.42
N LEU A 91 20.60 13.90 16.56
CA LEU A 91 20.87 14.76 17.71
C LEU A 91 19.88 15.93 17.79
N THR A 92 19.57 16.58 16.66
CA THR A 92 18.61 17.69 16.63
C THR A 92 17.20 17.26 17.06
N ILE A 93 16.74 16.07 16.65
CA ILE A 93 15.39 15.57 16.99
C ILE A 93 15.33 15.09 18.45
N VAL A 94 16.37 14.39 18.91
CA VAL A 94 16.38 13.73 20.22
C VAL A 94 16.75 14.69 21.35
N SER A 95 17.59 15.69 21.09
CA SER A 95 18.03 16.71 22.05
C SER A 95 16.89 17.36 22.85
N PRO A 96 15.86 17.98 22.23
CA PRO A 96 14.80 18.66 22.98
C PRO A 96 13.98 17.71 23.88
N MET A 97 13.92 16.42 23.56
CA MET A 97 13.22 15.43 24.41
C MET A 97 13.91 15.29 25.79
N PHE A 98 15.24 15.42 25.85
CA PHE A 98 15.98 15.35 27.11
C PHE A 98 15.97 16.66 27.89
N TYR A 99 16.08 17.82 27.21
CA TYR A 99 16.10 19.12 27.89
C TYR A 99 14.78 19.45 28.60
N ASN A 100 13.63 19.20 27.95
CA ASN A 100 12.32 19.50 28.54
C ASN A 100 12.02 18.70 29.82
N THR A 101 12.58 17.49 29.97
CA THR A 101 12.38 16.65 31.18
C THR A 101 13.17 17.10 32.40
N VAL A 102 14.20 17.93 32.22
CA VAL A 102 15.09 18.39 33.30
C VAL A 102 14.58 19.69 33.90
N GLU A 103 13.96 20.56 33.10
CA GLU A 103 13.38 21.82 33.58
C GLU A 103 12.13 21.57 34.44
N THR A 104 11.22 20.68 34.00
CA THR A 104 10.01 20.36 34.78
C THR A 104 10.34 19.79 36.15
N LYS A 105 11.25 18.82 36.22
CA LYS A 105 11.66 18.16 37.48
C LYS A 105 12.34 19.10 38.49
N LYS A 106 13.02 20.15 38.02
CA LYS A 106 13.66 21.14 38.92
C LYS A 106 12.64 22.09 39.54
N ASN A 107 11.64 22.48 38.77
CA ASN A 107 10.59 23.38 39.23
C ASN A 107 9.67 22.65 40.22
N GLU A 108 9.25 21.42 39.92
CA GLU A 108 8.45 20.58 40.83
C GLU A 108 9.14 20.40 42.20
N LEU A 109 10.44 20.07 42.22
CA LEU A 109 11.18 19.88 43.47
C LEU A 109 11.31 21.18 44.28
N ALA A 110 11.49 22.31 43.61
CA ALA A 110 11.59 23.61 44.26
C ALA A 110 10.25 24.07 44.86
N GLU A 111 9.15 23.83 44.15
CA GLU A 111 7.79 24.11 44.60
C GLU A 111 7.42 23.24 45.82
N MET A 112 7.69 21.93 45.76
CA MET A 112 7.46 21.03 46.89
C MET A 112 8.23 21.46 48.14
N ASN A 113 9.52 21.82 47.98
CA ASN A 113 10.35 22.26 49.10
C ASN A 113 9.88 23.60 49.69
N TYR A 114 9.40 24.52 48.84
CA TYR A 114 8.84 25.79 49.29
C TYR A 114 7.57 25.59 50.14
N LEU A 115 6.68 24.70 49.69
CA LEU A 115 5.44 24.35 50.41
C LEU A 115 5.74 23.62 51.73
N GLU A 116 6.75 22.75 51.75
CA GLU A 116 7.15 22.03 52.96
C GLU A 116 7.68 22.97 54.05
N ILE A 117 8.55 23.93 53.67
CA ILE A 117 9.13 24.92 54.59
C ILE A 117 8.05 25.83 55.20
N HIS A 118 7.01 26.18 54.44
CA HIS A 118 5.96 27.12 54.87
C HIS A 118 4.65 26.43 55.26
N SER A 119 4.67 25.11 55.48
CA SER A 119 3.48 24.29 55.76
C SER A 119 2.75 24.68 57.05
N GLU A 120 3.45 25.29 58.02
CA GLU A 120 2.86 25.77 59.27
C GLU A 120 2.26 27.19 59.15
N GLU A 121 2.66 27.96 58.14
CA GLU A 121 2.22 29.35 57.90
C GLU A 121 1.09 29.43 56.87
N LEU A 122 1.11 28.55 55.85
CA LEU A 122 0.12 28.51 54.79
C LEU A 122 -1.15 27.79 55.23
N GLY A 123 -2.25 28.53 55.31
CA GLY A 123 -3.57 27.96 55.59
C GLY A 123 -4.16 27.23 54.38
N ILE A 124 -4.94 26.17 54.63
CA ILE A 124 -5.64 25.37 53.59
C ILE A 124 -6.44 26.25 52.63
N TYR A 125 -7.03 27.33 53.14
CA TYR A 125 -7.81 28.28 52.34
C TYR A 125 -6.94 29.12 51.39
N GLU A 126 -5.73 29.50 51.81
CA GLU A 126 -4.79 30.28 51.00
C GLU A 126 -4.24 29.43 49.87
N VAL A 127 -3.83 28.19 50.18
CA VAL A 127 -3.40 27.21 49.17
C VAL A 127 -4.52 26.92 48.17
N GLY A 128 -5.75 26.70 48.65
CA GLY A 128 -6.90 26.45 47.78
C GLY A 128 -7.28 27.64 46.88
N SER A 129 -6.92 28.87 47.25
CA SER A 129 -7.15 30.06 46.41
C SER A 129 -6.12 30.22 45.29
N MET A 130 -4.99 29.52 45.38
CA MET A 130 -3.93 29.51 44.35
C MET A 130 -4.14 28.44 43.29
N LEU A 131 -5.04 27.49 43.53
CA LEU A 131 -5.41 26.44 42.58
C LEU A 131 -6.33 27.00 41.49
N ASP A 132 -6.07 26.64 40.24
CA ASP A 132 -6.96 26.98 39.15
C ASP A 132 -8.05 25.91 38.95
N ASN A 133 -8.98 26.16 38.02
CA ASN A 133 -10.11 25.24 37.81
C ASN A 133 -9.66 23.87 37.27
N ASP A 134 -8.55 23.81 36.52
CA ASP A 134 -8.06 22.58 35.95
C ASP A 134 -7.39 21.72 37.05
N ASP A 135 -6.63 22.35 37.95
CA ASP A 135 -6.04 21.71 39.14
C ASP A 135 -7.13 21.07 40.05
N ILE A 136 -8.23 21.80 40.27
CA ILE A 136 -9.35 21.33 41.11
C ILE A 136 -10.05 20.12 40.46
N ILE A 137 -10.22 20.13 39.14
CA ILE A 137 -10.82 19.02 38.40
C ILE A 137 -9.91 17.78 38.46
N GLU A 138 -8.58 17.95 38.39
CA GLU A 138 -7.63 16.85 38.51
C GLU A 138 -7.69 16.20 39.90
N LEU A 139 -7.71 17.02 40.97
CA LEU A 139 -7.85 16.54 42.35
C LEU A 139 -9.18 15.83 42.60
N GLU A 140 -10.29 16.33 42.05
CA GLU A 140 -11.60 15.67 42.16
C GLU A 140 -11.57 14.27 41.54
N ASN A 141 -10.95 14.13 40.36
CA ASN A 141 -10.81 12.85 39.70
C ASN A 141 -9.90 11.89 40.49
N GLU A 142 -8.78 12.37 41.03
CA GLU A 142 -7.87 11.54 41.83
C GLU A 142 -8.53 11.04 43.12
N LEU A 143 -9.31 11.88 43.80
CA LEU A 143 -10.07 11.50 44.98
C LEU A 143 -11.14 10.45 44.68
N ILE A 144 -11.87 10.59 43.57
CA ILE A 144 -12.87 9.61 43.12
C ILE A 144 -12.22 8.25 42.86
N TYR A 145 -11.06 8.22 42.19
CA TYR A 145 -10.34 6.97 41.90
C TYR A 145 -9.77 6.30 43.15
N ASN A 146 -9.27 7.08 44.11
CA ASN A 146 -8.68 6.52 45.33
C ASN A 146 -9.77 5.98 46.29
N ASP A 147 -10.93 6.63 46.37
CA ASP A 147 -12.06 6.16 47.17
C ASP A 147 -12.57 4.81 46.65
N LEU A 148 -12.64 4.62 45.33
CA LEU A 148 -13.03 3.35 44.69
C LEU A 148 -12.06 2.18 44.99
N ASN A 149 -10.77 2.46 45.23
CA ASN A 149 -9.78 1.43 45.58
C ASN A 149 -9.75 1.10 47.08
N ALA A 150 -10.23 1.99 47.95
CA ALA A 150 -10.31 1.75 49.39
C ALA A 150 -11.50 0.86 49.81
N ILE A 151 -12.44 0.59 48.87
CA ILE A 151 -13.64 -0.23 49.07
C ILE A 151 -13.46 -1.70 48.63
N ASN A 152 -12.24 -2.12 48.26
CA ASN A 152 -11.88 -3.50 47.92
C ASN A 152 -10.85 -4.09 48.91
#